data_AF-A0A1D3JQD6-F1
#
_entry.id   AF-A0A1D3JQD6-F1
#
_cell.length_a   1.000
_cell.length_b   1.000
_cell.length_c   1.000
_cell.angle_alpha   90.00
_cell.angle_beta   90.00
_cell.angle_gamma   90.00
#
_symmetry.space_group_name_H-M   'P 1'
#
loop_
_entity.id
_entity.type
_entity.pdbx_description
1 polymer ?
#
loop_
_entity_poly.entity_id
_entity_poly.type
_entity_poly.pdbx_seq_one_letter_code
_entity_poly.pdbx_strand_id
1 'polypeptide(L)'
;MTSIKAQLASVFDTLISNAGKSDSGVVKVLLVDFDTRVEAQVSVNLADKDAAKDKLQAVLDNMASGRGEQTNYQDAFNAATNWFKGDEATSNVGAKNLTYFITDGEPNVYTSVDGNPYLGWTGRNGSYVYFDSVVNNSNYVLGQSTPVTATINGKTQVIVDGDGNVYSYYNGRNYEGTVVANSSGGFDVASVYSGTNTAMSNAKSAYSDLVNAVPGKVVVEAIGLGSNIDTAVLKQFDTDHNVSTIDTAKLADAITGHAADTGADTLTGGSGNDILFGDLISYNNLEGSAALKAFAADKLATTVDHIDDRTLHQFITEHVADVGALASASNIYGTNDGADKLIGNAGDDILFGQGGNDVLNGGAGNDILVGGKGNDTLTGGAGADTFVWLKGDTNTGTGVDTITDFKHSEGDKLDLSDLLQGNNDTNLTNYLKLSTDSAGNSTLSVSSSGSFTAQGGGTADVTIKVDGASWGSGSAAINSLIAGGDLTVKHHD
;
A
#
# COMPACT_ATOMS: atom_id res chain seq x y z
N MET A 1 5.72 -0.82 -11.95
CA MET A 1 4.94 0.10 -12.80
C MET A 1 3.45 -0.28 -12.90
N THR A 2 3.04 -1.45 -13.42
CA THR A 2 1.60 -1.79 -13.56
C THR A 2 0.79 -1.68 -12.26
N SER A 3 1.32 -2.22 -11.15
CA SER A 3 0.69 -2.12 -9.83
C SER A 3 0.50 -0.66 -9.39
N ILE A 4 1.54 0.17 -9.52
CA ILE A 4 1.54 1.60 -9.16
C ILE A 4 0.47 2.36 -9.94
N LYS A 5 0.38 2.15 -11.27
CA LYS A 5 -0.64 2.79 -12.11
C LYS A 5 -2.05 2.45 -11.66
N ALA A 6 -2.30 1.17 -11.34
CA ALA A 6 -3.61 0.71 -10.86
C ALA A 6 -3.97 1.36 -9.50
N GLN A 7 -3.01 1.46 -8.59
CA GLN A 7 -3.23 2.12 -7.29
C GLN A 7 -3.50 3.62 -7.43
N LEU A 8 -2.71 4.34 -8.25
CA LEU A 8 -2.97 5.76 -8.53
C LEU A 8 -4.33 5.99 -9.19
N ALA A 9 -4.75 5.12 -10.12
CA ALA A 9 -6.09 5.17 -10.69
C ALA A 9 -7.18 5.02 -9.60
N SER A 10 -7.00 4.10 -8.65
CA SER A 10 -7.91 3.92 -7.50
C SER A 10 -7.99 5.15 -6.60
N VAL A 11 -6.85 5.80 -6.32
CA VAL A 11 -6.80 7.08 -5.60
C VAL A 11 -7.64 8.13 -6.31
N PHE A 12 -7.48 8.28 -7.62
CA PHE A 12 -8.23 9.27 -8.40
C PHE A 12 -9.73 8.97 -8.42
N ASP A 13 -10.14 7.71 -8.56
CA ASP A 13 -11.54 7.31 -8.48
C ASP A 13 -12.15 7.67 -7.12
N THR A 14 -11.40 7.45 -6.03
CA THR A 14 -11.80 7.84 -4.67
C THR A 14 -11.94 9.36 -4.53
N LEU A 15 -10.97 10.13 -5.01
CA LEU A 15 -10.99 11.59 -4.95
C LEU A 15 -12.14 12.18 -5.79
N ILE A 16 -12.36 11.68 -7.00
CA ILE A 16 -13.43 12.11 -7.92
C ILE A 16 -14.82 11.81 -7.31
N SER A 17 -14.98 10.63 -6.71
CA SER A 17 -16.21 10.25 -6.01
C SER A 17 -16.50 11.22 -4.86
N ASN A 18 -15.49 11.52 -4.05
CA ASN A 18 -15.61 12.41 -2.90
C ASN A 18 -15.84 13.88 -3.29
N ALA A 19 -15.16 14.38 -4.32
CA ALA A 19 -15.38 15.72 -4.90
C ALA A 19 -16.79 15.91 -5.50
N GLY A 20 -17.56 14.83 -5.61
CA GLY A 20 -18.96 14.85 -6.01
C GLY A 20 -19.98 15.16 -4.92
N LYS A 21 -19.56 15.20 -3.65
CA LYS A 21 -20.46 15.41 -2.51
C LYS A 21 -20.75 16.90 -2.33
N SER A 22 -21.94 17.26 -1.85
CA SER A 22 -22.41 18.66 -1.73
C SER A 22 -21.47 19.58 -0.93
N ASP A 23 -20.65 19.00 -0.05
CA ASP A 23 -19.82 19.73 0.91
C ASP A 23 -18.31 19.62 0.60
N SER A 24 -17.94 19.03 -0.55
CA SER A 24 -16.55 18.61 -0.85
C SER A 24 -15.59 19.72 -1.29
N GLY A 25 -16.07 20.95 -1.45
CA GLY A 25 -15.24 22.09 -1.88
C GLY A 25 -14.69 21.95 -3.30
N VAL A 26 -13.69 22.77 -3.65
CA VAL A 26 -12.99 22.68 -4.94
C VAL A 26 -11.68 21.91 -4.75
N VAL A 27 -11.57 20.76 -5.43
CA VAL A 27 -10.36 19.94 -5.41
C VAL A 27 -9.63 20.09 -6.75
N LYS A 28 -8.38 20.53 -6.68
CA LYS A 28 -7.49 20.62 -7.84
C LYS A 28 -6.30 19.70 -7.64
N VAL A 29 -6.00 18.91 -8.66
CA VAL A 29 -4.96 17.87 -8.60
C VAL A 29 -3.97 18.11 -9.73
N LEU A 30 -2.69 18.12 -9.38
CA LEU A 30 -1.58 17.97 -10.30
C LEU A 30 -1.07 16.53 -10.21
N LEU A 31 -0.97 15.86 -11.35
CA LEU A 31 -0.18 14.63 -11.48
C LEU A 31 1.02 14.92 -12.38
N VAL A 32 2.19 14.48 -11.90
CA VAL A 32 3.47 14.60 -12.60
C VAL A 32 4.08 13.21 -12.69
N ASP A 33 4.48 12.82 -13.90
CA ASP A 33 5.34 11.66 -14.12
C ASP A 33 6.79 12.13 -14.28
N PHE A 34 7.73 11.43 -13.63
CA PHE A 34 9.15 11.77 -13.69
C PHE A 34 10.07 10.55 -13.66
N ASP A 35 11.14 10.65 -14.44
CA ASP A 35 12.29 9.73 -14.47
C ASP A 35 13.57 10.61 -14.51
N THR A 36 14.14 10.80 -15.69
CA THR A 36 15.24 11.76 -15.92
C THR A 36 14.82 13.22 -15.82
N ARG A 37 13.55 13.48 -16.10
CA ARG A 37 12.86 14.75 -16.05
C ARG A 37 11.36 14.48 -15.94
N VAL A 38 10.58 15.54 -15.77
CA VAL A 38 9.13 15.52 -15.89
C VAL A 38 8.75 15.36 -17.36
N GLU A 39 8.17 14.21 -17.71
CA GLU A 39 7.81 13.90 -19.10
C GLU A 39 6.36 14.26 -19.42
N ALA A 40 5.49 14.23 -18.41
CA ALA A 40 4.09 14.60 -18.54
C ALA A 40 3.59 15.25 -17.25
N GLN A 41 2.77 16.28 -17.40
CA GLN A 41 2.00 16.83 -16.29
C GLN A 41 0.55 17.09 -16.70
N VAL A 42 -0.37 16.92 -15.76
CA VAL A 42 -1.75 17.34 -15.95
C VAL A 42 -2.30 17.96 -14.68
N SER A 43 -3.01 19.07 -14.84
CA SER A 43 -3.78 19.68 -13.77
C SER A 43 -5.27 19.61 -14.08
N VAL A 44 -6.04 19.20 -13.09
CA VAL A 44 -7.50 19.02 -13.23
C VAL A 44 -8.23 19.60 -12.03
N ASN A 45 -9.38 20.21 -12.32
CA ASN A 45 -10.41 20.48 -11.31
C ASN A 45 -11.38 19.30 -11.32
N LEU A 46 -11.52 18.62 -10.18
CA LEU A 46 -12.35 17.41 -10.07
C LEU A 46 -13.87 17.67 -10.16
N ALA A 47 -14.30 18.94 -10.23
CA ALA A 47 -15.69 19.28 -10.50
C ALA A 47 -16.20 18.77 -11.87
N ASP A 48 -15.31 18.63 -12.86
CA ASP A 48 -15.62 18.01 -14.16
C ASP A 48 -15.07 16.58 -14.20
N LYS A 49 -15.85 15.65 -13.64
CA LYS A 49 -15.41 14.30 -13.27
C LYS A 49 -14.90 13.48 -14.45
N ASP A 50 -15.67 13.43 -15.53
CA ASP A 50 -15.35 12.59 -16.68
C ASP A 50 -14.11 13.13 -17.40
N ALA A 51 -14.04 14.46 -17.61
CA ALA A 51 -12.88 15.09 -18.23
C ALA A 51 -11.62 15.01 -17.35
N ALA A 52 -11.78 15.06 -16.02
CA ALA A 52 -10.67 14.90 -15.08
C ALA A 52 -10.11 13.47 -15.11
N LYS A 53 -10.98 12.45 -15.13
CA LYS A 53 -10.57 11.04 -15.19
C LYS A 53 -9.79 10.73 -16.46
N ASP A 54 -10.30 11.14 -17.62
CA ASP A 54 -9.63 10.90 -18.90
C ASP A 54 -8.24 11.55 -18.95
N LYS A 55 -8.12 12.76 -18.41
CA LYS A 55 -6.85 13.51 -18.34
C LYS A 55 -5.83 12.85 -17.43
N LEU A 56 -6.25 12.41 -16.24
CA LEU A 56 -5.36 11.72 -15.30
C LEU A 56 -4.92 10.36 -15.87
N GLN A 57 -5.86 9.62 -16.49
CA GLN A 57 -5.55 8.34 -17.12
C GLN A 57 -4.55 8.48 -18.27
N ALA A 58 -4.64 9.54 -19.07
CA ALA A 58 -3.69 9.78 -20.15
C ALA A 58 -2.24 9.95 -19.63
N VAL A 59 -2.05 10.58 -18.46
CA VAL A 59 -0.72 10.66 -17.84
C VAL A 59 -0.28 9.28 -17.34
N LEU A 60 -1.16 8.56 -16.64
CA LEU A 60 -0.87 7.19 -16.18
C LEU A 60 -0.48 6.26 -17.33
N ASP A 61 -1.12 6.38 -18.50
CA ASP A 61 -0.82 5.56 -19.68
C ASP A 61 0.60 5.84 -20.21
N ASN A 62 1.04 7.10 -20.16
CA ASN A 62 2.36 7.53 -20.59
C ASN A 62 3.47 7.14 -19.61
N MET A 63 3.16 6.93 -18.32
CA MET A 63 4.16 6.50 -17.33
C MET A 63 4.84 5.20 -17.77
N ALA A 64 6.15 5.20 -17.93
CA ALA A 64 6.89 4.03 -18.39
C ALA A 64 8.13 3.78 -17.51
N SER A 65 8.52 2.51 -17.37
CA SER A 65 9.81 2.19 -16.77
C SER A 65 10.90 2.22 -17.85
N GLY A 66 11.84 3.16 -17.74
CA GLY A 66 13.02 3.23 -18.59
C GLY A 66 14.04 2.12 -18.36
N ARG A 67 15.03 1.99 -19.26
CA ARG A 67 16.23 1.15 -19.03
C ARG A 67 17.32 2.00 -18.38
N GLY A 68 17.69 1.63 -17.16
CA GLY A 68 18.62 2.39 -16.32
C GLY A 68 17.83 3.25 -15.36
N GLU A 69 17.92 2.95 -14.07
CA GLU A 69 17.23 3.69 -13.01
C GLU A 69 17.77 5.12 -13.00
N GLN A 70 17.02 6.07 -13.55
CA GLN A 70 17.33 7.48 -13.45
C GLN A 70 16.23 8.13 -12.63
N THR A 71 16.63 9.02 -11.73
CA THR A 71 15.67 9.62 -10.81
C THR A 71 16.06 11.06 -10.54
N ASN A 72 15.19 11.97 -10.98
CA ASN A 72 15.40 13.41 -10.88
C ASN A 72 14.38 14.07 -9.93
N TYR A 73 14.68 14.03 -8.63
CA TYR A 73 13.83 14.68 -7.62
C TYR A 73 13.74 16.20 -7.83
N GLN A 74 14.84 16.84 -8.25
CA GLN A 74 14.90 18.28 -8.46
C GLN A 74 13.82 18.73 -9.45
N ASP A 75 13.71 18.05 -10.58
CA ASP A 75 12.78 18.44 -11.64
C ASP A 75 11.31 18.24 -11.23
N ALA A 76 11.01 17.13 -10.55
CA ALA A 76 9.68 16.87 -9.99
C ALA A 76 9.25 17.95 -8.98
N PHE A 77 10.14 18.30 -8.04
CA PHE A 77 9.85 19.36 -7.06
C PHE A 77 9.72 20.73 -7.69
N ASN A 78 10.51 21.05 -8.72
CA ASN A 78 10.37 22.30 -9.45
C ASN A 78 9.04 22.38 -10.22
N ALA A 79 8.61 21.29 -10.85
CA ALA A 79 7.31 21.24 -11.54
C ALA A 79 6.15 21.45 -10.57
N ALA A 80 6.17 20.77 -9.42
CA ALA A 80 5.19 20.99 -8.35
C ALA A 80 5.23 22.44 -7.83
N THR A 81 6.41 22.99 -7.61
CA THR A 81 6.60 24.39 -7.16
C THR A 81 6.00 25.38 -8.16
N ASN A 82 6.26 25.18 -9.46
CA ASN A 82 5.70 26.02 -10.51
C ASN A 82 4.17 26.00 -10.50
N TRP A 83 3.57 24.80 -10.38
CA TRP A 83 2.12 24.67 -10.30
C TRP A 83 1.52 25.36 -9.07
N PHE A 84 2.11 25.19 -7.88
CA PHE A 84 1.64 25.85 -6.65
C PHE A 84 1.70 27.38 -6.73
N LYS A 85 2.67 27.92 -7.49
CA LYS A 85 2.78 29.35 -7.75
C LYS A 85 1.83 29.84 -8.86
N GLY A 86 1.26 28.93 -9.65
CA GLY A 86 0.33 29.24 -10.73
C GLY A 86 -1.04 29.69 -10.24
N ASP A 87 -1.80 30.32 -11.14
CA ASP A 87 -3.16 30.81 -10.88
C ASP A 87 -4.10 29.68 -10.45
N GLU A 88 -3.89 28.46 -10.95
CA GLU A 88 -4.72 27.32 -10.62
C GLU A 88 -4.65 26.97 -9.13
N ALA A 89 -3.47 26.93 -8.53
CA ALA A 89 -3.32 26.72 -7.10
C ALA A 89 -3.66 27.99 -6.28
N THR A 90 -3.12 29.14 -6.66
CA THR A 90 -3.23 30.38 -5.87
C THR A 90 -4.65 30.99 -5.84
N SER A 91 -5.49 30.68 -6.83
CA SER A 91 -6.91 31.06 -6.81
C SER A 91 -7.75 30.24 -5.80
N ASN A 92 -7.24 29.10 -5.32
CA ASN A 92 -7.92 28.27 -4.33
C ASN A 92 -7.62 28.76 -2.90
N VAL A 93 -8.16 29.93 -2.56
CA VAL A 93 -7.89 30.61 -1.28
C VAL A 93 -8.32 29.74 -0.10
N GLY A 94 -7.40 29.49 0.84
CA GLY A 94 -7.66 28.67 2.03
C GLY A 94 -7.55 27.15 1.80
N ALA A 95 -7.07 26.72 0.64
CA ALA A 95 -6.80 25.31 0.36
C ALA A 95 -5.76 24.72 1.33
N LYS A 96 -5.93 23.44 1.66
CA LYS A 96 -4.87 22.62 2.24
C LYS A 96 -3.94 22.19 1.09
N ASN A 97 -2.72 22.72 1.06
CA ASN A 97 -1.74 22.38 0.03
C ASN A 97 -1.00 21.12 0.45
N LEU A 98 -1.43 19.97 -0.07
CA LEU A 98 -0.86 18.66 0.21
C LEU A 98 -0.23 18.09 -1.07
N THR A 99 0.92 17.44 -0.94
CA THR A 99 1.63 16.77 -2.02
C THR A 99 2.15 15.44 -1.52
N TYR A 100 1.89 14.38 -2.27
CA TYR A 100 2.49 13.08 -2.03
C TYR A 100 3.70 12.95 -2.95
N PHE A 101 4.89 12.79 -2.35
CA PHE A 101 6.12 12.53 -3.08
C PHE A 101 6.40 11.03 -3.09
N ILE A 102 6.16 10.39 -4.23
CA ILE A 102 6.21 8.93 -4.37
C ILE A 102 7.45 8.56 -5.17
N THR A 103 8.28 7.64 -4.66
CA THR A 103 9.54 7.28 -5.30
C THR A 103 9.94 5.83 -5.04
N ASP A 104 10.62 5.22 -6.01
CA ASP A 104 11.17 3.87 -5.96
C ASP A 104 12.72 3.83 -6.04
N GLY A 105 13.40 4.99 -5.92
CA GLY A 105 14.86 5.04 -5.93
C GLY A 105 15.44 6.41 -5.57
N GLU A 106 16.70 6.44 -5.12
CA GLU A 106 17.40 7.68 -4.75
C GLU A 106 17.76 8.57 -5.96
N PRO A 107 17.86 9.91 -5.78
CA PRO A 107 18.13 10.81 -6.89
C PRO A 107 19.57 10.65 -7.39
N ASN A 108 19.71 10.41 -8.70
CA ASN A 108 21.00 10.12 -9.33
C ASN A 108 21.27 10.95 -10.61
N VAL A 109 20.29 11.75 -11.03
CA VAL A 109 20.39 12.71 -12.14
C VAL A 109 19.82 14.06 -11.72
N TYR A 110 20.25 15.12 -12.40
CA TYR A 110 19.84 16.49 -12.13
C TYR A 110 19.84 17.32 -13.42
N THR A 111 19.12 18.44 -13.39
CA THR A 111 19.09 19.41 -14.48
C THR A 111 20.00 20.59 -14.16
N SER A 112 20.81 20.98 -15.16
CA SER A 112 21.57 22.23 -15.11
C SER A 112 20.94 23.21 -16.08
N VAL A 113 20.51 24.35 -15.56
CA VAL A 113 19.85 25.40 -16.34
C VAL A 113 20.87 26.05 -17.28
N ASP A 114 20.61 25.95 -18.58
CA ASP A 114 21.37 26.60 -19.65
C ASP A 114 20.92 28.08 -19.84
N GLY A 115 19.85 28.46 -19.15
CA GLY A 115 19.36 29.83 -19.00
C GLY A 115 18.21 30.14 -19.96
N ASN A 116 18.16 31.39 -20.42
CA ASN A 116 17.18 31.89 -21.38
C ASN A 116 17.85 32.06 -22.76
N PRO A 117 17.89 31.00 -23.60
CA PRO A 117 18.64 31.03 -24.84
C PRO A 117 18.05 32.02 -25.84
N TYR A 118 18.96 32.62 -26.62
CA TYR A 118 18.60 33.48 -27.72
C TYR A 118 18.17 32.63 -28.93
N LEU A 119 16.89 32.71 -29.28
CA LEU A 119 16.27 31.87 -30.31
C LEU A 119 16.51 32.40 -31.74
N GLY A 120 16.86 33.68 -31.86
CA GLY A 120 17.02 34.38 -33.13
C GLY A 120 16.20 35.67 -33.16
N TRP A 121 15.91 36.17 -34.34
CA TRP A 121 15.24 37.46 -34.50
C TRP A 121 14.07 37.36 -35.50
N THR A 122 13.05 38.21 -35.37
CA THR A 122 11.79 38.02 -36.12
C THR A 122 11.90 38.24 -37.64
N GLY A 123 12.86 39.05 -38.11
CA GLY A 123 13.14 39.30 -39.53
C GLY A 123 14.27 40.32 -39.75
N ARG A 124 14.57 40.72 -41.00
CA ARG A 124 15.78 41.53 -41.32
C ARG A 124 16.01 42.79 -40.45
N ASN A 125 14.94 43.41 -39.92
CA ASN A 125 14.98 44.53 -38.96
C ASN A 125 14.11 44.26 -37.71
N GLY A 126 14.00 42.99 -37.32
CA GLY A 126 13.09 42.51 -36.29
C GLY A 126 13.69 42.49 -34.88
N SER A 127 12.83 42.30 -33.89
CA SER A 127 13.23 42.15 -32.48
C SER A 127 13.95 40.83 -32.23
N TYR A 128 14.83 40.82 -31.23
CA TYR A 128 15.39 39.61 -30.64
C TYR A 128 14.30 38.81 -29.94
N VAL A 129 14.37 37.49 -30.08
CA VAL A 129 13.44 36.54 -29.47
C VAL A 129 14.24 35.64 -28.55
N TYR A 130 13.79 35.57 -27.31
CA TYR A 130 14.36 34.77 -26.24
C TYR A 130 13.35 33.73 -25.78
N PHE A 131 13.81 32.62 -25.20
CA PHE A 131 12.95 31.53 -24.76
C PHE A 131 11.78 32.00 -23.87
N ASP A 132 12.05 32.76 -22.81
CA ASP A 132 11.01 33.23 -21.87
C ASP A 132 9.97 34.16 -22.53
N SER A 133 10.31 34.76 -23.68
CA SER A 133 9.36 35.59 -24.44
C SER A 133 8.36 34.76 -25.26
N VAL A 134 8.66 33.47 -25.46
CA VAL A 134 7.89 32.54 -26.28
C VAL A 134 7.22 31.46 -25.43
N VAL A 135 7.84 31.02 -24.33
CA VAL A 135 7.37 29.92 -23.50
C VAL A 135 7.09 30.41 -22.08
N ASN A 136 5.86 30.25 -21.62
CA ASN A 136 5.44 30.62 -20.27
C ASN A 136 4.16 29.85 -19.88
N ASN A 137 3.72 30.02 -18.63
CA ASN A 137 2.56 29.30 -18.07
C ASN A 137 1.23 29.54 -18.82
N SER A 138 1.12 30.56 -19.67
CA SER A 138 -0.11 30.82 -20.44
C SER A 138 -0.19 30.02 -21.74
N ASN A 139 0.93 29.50 -22.25
CA ASN A 139 0.99 28.89 -23.58
C ASN A 139 1.77 27.57 -23.65
N TYR A 140 2.28 27.09 -22.51
CA TYR A 140 3.01 25.84 -22.42
C TYR A 140 2.71 25.09 -21.13
N VAL A 141 2.54 23.78 -21.27
CA VAL A 141 2.40 22.79 -20.19
C VAL A 141 3.48 21.73 -20.44
N LEU A 142 4.21 21.31 -19.40
CA LEU A 142 5.24 20.26 -19.54
C LEU A 142 4.64 18.98 -20.13
N GLY A 143 5.38 18.39 -21.06
CA GLY A 143 4.95 17.16 -21.73
C GLY A 143 3.78 17.31 -22.71
N GLN A 144 3.36 18.54 -23.04
CA GLN A 144 2.36 18.72 -24.08
C GLN A 144 2.90 18.26 -25.44
N SER A 145 2.10 17.49 -26.18
CA SER A 145 2.46 17.03 -27.53
C SER A 145 2.35 18.11 -28.60
N THR A 146 1.70 19.23 -28.30
CA THR A 146 1.51 20.35 -29.24
C THR A 146 2.75 21.24 -29.27
N PRO A 147 3.44 21.39 -30.42
CA PRO A 147 4.64 22.20 -30.49
C PRO A 147 4.38 23.69 -30.25
N VAL A 148 5.30 24.37 -29.57
CA VAL A 148 5.30 25.83 -29.46
C VAL A 148 6.06 26.42 -30.63
N THR A 149 5.47 27.43 -31.29
CA THR A 149 6.06 28.05 -32.48
C THR A 149 6.25 29.55 -32.30
N ALA A 150 7.26 30.11 -32.97
CA ALA A 150 7.48 31.56 -33.02
C ALA A 150 7.92 31.99 -34.43
N THR A 151 7.72 33.27 -34.75
CA THR A 151 8.23 33.83 -36.01
C THR A 151 9.71 34.18 -35.86
N ILE A 152 10.59 33.43 -36.52
CA ILE A 152 12.03 33.69 -36.60
C ILE A 152 12.46 33.74 -38.06
N ASN A 153 13.27 34.74 -38.42
CA ASN A 153 13.71 34.99 -39.79
C ASN A 153 12.55 35.09 -40.81
N GLY A 154 11.42 35.66 -40.38
CA GLY A 154 10.20 35.83 -41.19
C GLY A 154 9.43 34.54 -41.47
N LYS A 155 9.72 33.45 -40.74
CA LYS A 155 9.06 32.14 -40.88
C LYS A 155 8.57 31.64 -39.53
N THR A 156 7.46 30.91 -39.52
CA THR A 156 7.04 30.14 -38.34
C THR A 156 8.02 28.99 -38.13
N GLN A 157 8.69 28.98 -36.99
CA GLN A 157 9.63 27.95 -36.56
C GLN A 157 9.08 27.24 -35.33
N VAL A 158 9.38 25.93 -35.21
CA VAL A 158 9.10 25.16 -34.00
C VAL A 158 10.20 25.48 -32.98
N ILE A 159 9.82 26.12 -31.89
CA ILE A 159 10.73 26.48 -30.80
C ILE A 159 10.81 25.35 -29.79
N VAL A 160 9.66 24.76 -29.44
CA VAL A 160 9.58 23.57 -28.58
C VAL A 160 8.81 22.51 -29.36
N ASP A 161 9.39 21.32 -29.52
CA ASP A 161 8.68 20.20 -30.15
C ASP A 161 7.79 19.43 -29.14
N GLY A 162 7.14 18.36 -29.61
CA GLY A 162 6.24 17.56 -28.77
C GLY A 162 6.95 16.74 -27.68
N ASP A 163 8.28 16.62 -27.73
CA ASP A 163 9.11 15.92 -26.73
C ASP A 163 9.72 16.90 -25.71
N GLY A 164 9.45 18.21 -25.87
CA GLY A 164 9.98 19.29 -25.04
C GLY A 164 11.37 19.78 -25.44
N ASN A 165 11.89 19.40 -26.60
CA ASN A 165 13.21 19.86 -27.07
C ASN A 165 13.13 21.30 -27.58
N VAL A 166 14.09 22.12 -27.18
CA VAL A 166 14.17 23.54 -27.53
C VAL A 166 15.15 23.76 -28.68
N TYR A 167 14.74 24.60 -29.65
CA TYR A 167 15.56 24.93 -30.82
C TYR A 167 15.72 26.43 -31.05
N SER A 168 16.96 26.85 -31.34
CA SER A 168 17.28 28.19 -31.85
C SER A 168 17.51 28.19 -33.36
N TYR A 169 17.43 29.38 -33.96
CA TYR A 169 17.48 29.59 -35.41
C TYR A 169 18.41 30.73 -35.83
N TYR A 170 19.34 31.17 -34.96
CA TYR A 170 20.29 32.25 -35.26
C TYR A 170 21.17 31.95 -36.48
N ASN A 171 21.70 30.72 -36.56
CA ASN A 171 22.57 30.24 -37.65
C ASN A 171 22.13 28.88 -38.19
N GLY A 172 20.81 28.70 -38.39
CA GLY A 172 20.20 27.39 -38.64
C GLY A 172 19.63 26.78 -37.37
N ARG A 173 19.00 25.61 -37.48
CA ARG A 173 18.33 24.93 -36.36
C ARG A 173 19.37 24.29 -35.44
N ASN A 174 19.53 24.82 -34.23
CA ASN A 174 20.39 24.24 -33.19
C ASN A 174 19.53 23.76 -32.02
N TYR A 175 19.93 22.65 -31.40
CA TYR A 175 19.30 22.16 -30.18
C TYR A 175 19.91 22.88 -28.97
N GLU A 176 19.06 23.44 -28.11
CA GLU A 176 19.47 24.25 -26.96
C GLU A 176 19.27 23.54 -25.62
N GLY A 177 18.58 22.41 -25.59
CA GLY A 177 18.24 21.68 -24.37
C GLY A 177 16.75 21.29 -24.34
N THR A 178 16.27 20.89 -23.17
CA THR A 178 14.85 20.58 -22.93
C THR A 178 14.20 21.61 -22.03
N VAL A 179 12.90 21.82 -22.20
CA VAL A 179 12.12 22.64 -21.26
C VAL A 179 12.02 21.95 -19.91
N VAL A 180 12.29 22.70 -18.83
CA VAL A 180 12.08 22.28 -17.44
C VAL A 180 11.32 23.35 -16.68
N ALA A 181 10.58 22.96 -15.64
CA ALA A 181 10.02 23.95 -14.72
C ALA A 181 11.12 24.56 -13.85
N ASN A 182 10.99 25.85 -13.54
CA ASN A 182 11.86 26.53 -12.59
C ASN A 182 11.14 26.80 -11.27
N SER A 183 11.91 26.94 -10.19
CA SER A 183 11.34 27.15 -8.86
C SER A 183 10.71 28.54 -8.66
N SER A 184 10.83 29.45 -9.65
CA SER A 184 10.26 30.79 -9.60
C SER A 184 8.84 30.90 -10.17
N GLY A 185 8.29 29.82 -10.74
CA GLY A 185 6.96 29.83 -11.35
C GLY A 185 6.97 30.06 -12.86
N GLY A 186 7.94 29.49 -13.57
CA GLY A 186 8.05 29.53 -15.03
C GLY A 186 8.83 28.35 -15.58
N PHE A 187 9.38 28.52 -16.78
CA PHE A 187 10.14 27.49 -17.49
C PHE A 187 11.52 28.00 -17.85
N ASP A 188 12.51 27.11 -17.81
CA ASP A 188 13.86 27.34 -18.28
C ASP A 188 14.24 26.29 -19.34
N VAL A 189 15.39 26.48 -19.98
CA VAL A 189 16.02 25.46 -20.82
C VAL A 189 17.16 24.83 -20.04
N ALA A 190 17.22 23.50 -20.04
CA ALA A 190 18.22 22.76 -19.28
C ALA A 190 18.74 21.52 -20.01
N SER A 191 19.91 21.09 -19.55
CA SER A 191 20.55 19.83 -19.91
C SER A 191 20.57 18.88 -18.69
N VAL A 192 20.43 17.58 -18.95
CA VAL A 192 20.42 16.54 -17.90
C VAL A 192 21.82 15.97 -17.70
N TYR A 193 22.22 15.82 -16.44
CA TYR A 193 23.50 15.26 -16.04
C TYR A 193 23.32 14.18 -14.96
N SER A 194 24.26 13.23 -14.91
CA SER A 194 24.31 12.21 -13.85
C SER A 194 25.26 12.62 -12.73
N GLY A 195 24.87 12.35 -11.48
CA GLY A 195 25.70 12.58 -10.31
C GLY A 195 24.90 12.64 -9.02
N THR A 196 25.01 11.61 -8.18
CA THR A 196 24.22 11.43 -6.95
C THR A 196 24.38 12.58 -5.96
N ASN A 197 25.60 13.04 -5.69
CA ASN A 197 25.84 14.13 -4.72
C ASN A 197 25.19 15.45 -5.15
N THR A 198 25.34 15.81 -6.43
CA THR A 198 24.75 17.04 -6.97
C THR A 198 23.23 16.91 -7.07
N ALA A 199 22.73 15.74 -7.52
CA ALA A 199 21.30 15.44 -7.57
C ALA A 199 20.66 15.57 -6.19
N MET A 200 21.27 15.00 -5.15
CA MET A 200 20.81 15.13 -3.77
C MET A 200 20.81 16.59 -3.28
N SER A 201 21.87 17.35 -3.56
CA SER A 201 21.96 18.77 -3.16
C SER A 201 20.90 19.63 -3.84
N ASN A 202 20.69 19.42 -5.14
CA ASN A 202 19.70 20.15 -5.92
C ASN A 202 18.28 19.76 -5.52
N ALA A 203 18.02 18.47 -5.27
CA ALA A 203 16.74 17.99 -4.77
C ALA A 203 16.35 18.66 -3.45
N LYS A 204 17.28 18.80 -2.51
CA LYS A 204 17.04 19.49 -1.23
C LYS A 204 16.68 20.96 -1.42
N SER A 205 17.35 21.62 -2.36
CA SER A 205 17.07 23.02 -2.67
C SER A 205 15.68 23.18 -3.29
N ALA A 206 15.35 22.34 -4.28
CA ALA A 206 14.03 22.33 -4.93
C ALA A 206 12.90 21.95 -3.95
N TYR A 207 13.13 21.00 -3.05
CA TYR A 207 12.20 20.65 -1.97
C TYR A 207 11.95 21.84 -1.03
N SER A 208 13.00 22.57 -0.63
CA SER A 208 12.85 23.79 0.16
C SER A 208 12.02 24.85 -0.56
N ASP A 209 12.20 25.00 -1.87
CA ASP A 209 11.39 25.92 -2.68
C ASP A 209 9.92 25.48 -2.75
N LEU A 210 9.66 24.16 -2.87
CA LEU A 210 8.31 23.58 -2.88
C LEU A 210 7.56 23.85 -1.57
N VAL A 211 8.15 23.52 -0.42
CA VAL A 211 7.51 23.71 0.88
C VAL A 211 7.17 25.19 1.12
N ASN A 212 7.94 26.12 0.55
CA ASN A 212 7.75 27.55 0.67
C ASN A 212 7.08 28.20 -0.56
N ALA A 213 6.50 27.41 -1.47
CA ALA A 213 5.95 27.92 -2.73
C ALA A 213 4.79 28.91 -2.54
N VAL A 214 4.02 28.76 -1.46
CA VAL A 214 2.85 29.56 -1.12
C VAL A 214 2.85 29.97 0.36
N PRO A 215 2.15 31.07 0.76
CA PRO A 215 2.16 31.55 2.15
C PRO A 215 1.67 30.52 3.19
N GLY A 216 0.73 29.66 2.82
CA GLY A 216 0.22 28.58 3.68
C GLY A 216 1.15 27.36 3.79
N LYS A 217 2.31 27.42 3.10
CA LYS A 217 3.24 26.32 2.83
C LYS A 217 2.59 25.16 2.06
N VAL A 218 3.44 24.32 1.50
CA VAL A 218 3.06 23.02 0.93
C VAL A 218 3.49 21.95 1.92
N VAL A 219 2.56 21.09 2.30
CA VAL A 219 2.84 19.87 3.06
C VAL A 219 3.19 18.78 2.06
N VAL A 220 4.38 18.21 2.23
CA VAL A 220 4.88 17.08 1.46
C VAL A 220 4.94 15.85 2.36
N GLU A 221 4.28 14.78 1.93
CA GLU A 221 4.28 13.44 2.52
C GLU A 221 5.07 12.50 1.58
N ALA A 222 6.20 11.97 2.04
CA ALA A 222 7.08 11.14 1.23
C ALA A 222 6.79 9.64 1.41
N ILE A 223 6.59 8.94 0.29
CA ILE A 223 6.29 7.52 0.24
C ILE A 223 7.36 6.78 -0.57
N GLY A 224 8.05 5.84 0.07
CA GLY A 224 8.97 4.92 -0.59
C GLY A 224 8.25 3.68 -1.10
N LEU A 225 8.50 3.30 -2.35
CA LEU A 225 7.98 2.09 -2.95
C LEU A 225 9.01 0.95 -2.88
N GLY A 226 8.67 -0.10 -2.14
CA GLY A 226 9.52 -1.26 -1.97
C GLY A 226 10.54 -1.14 -0.84
N SER A 227 11.18 -2.25 -0.50
CA SER A 227 12.06 -2.40 0.67
C SER A 227 13.47 -1.83 0.50
N ASN A 228 13.83 -1.38 -0.70
CA ASN A 228 15.19 -0.90 -1.01
C ASN A 228 15.38 0.60 -0.78
N ILE A 229 14.35 1.31 -0.33
CA ILE A 229 14.41 2.76 -0.12
C ILE A 229 14.98 3.06 1.26
N ASP A 230 16.04 3.86 1.31
CA ASP A 230 16.56 4.38 2.57
C ASP A 230 15.59 5.42 3.16
N THR A 231 14.94 5.06 4.26
CA THR A 231 14.05 5.96 5.00
C THR A 231 14.77 7.21 5.52
N ALA A 232 16.08 7.17 5.75
CA ALA A 232 16.86 8.35 6.13
C ALA A 232 16.97 9.37 4.96
N VAL A 233 16.96 8.89 3.72
CA VAL A 233 16.88 9.76 2.54
C VAL A 233 15.47 10.32 2.39
N LEU A 234 14.44 9.49 2.48
CA LEU A 234 13.04 9.93 2.39
C LEU A 234 12.69 11.02 3.41
N LYS A 235 13.13 10.88 4.66
CA LYS A 235 12.90 11.88 5.73
C LYS A 235 13.40 13.28 5.40
N GLN A 236 14.35 13.42 4.46
CA GLN A 236 14.87 14.73 4.05
C GLN A 236 13.93 15.45 3.06
N PHE A 237 12.92 14.74 2.55
CA PHE A 237 11.94 15.22 1.58
C PHE A 237 10.50 15.10 2.10
N ASP A 238 10.36 15.03 3.43
CA ASP A 238 9.11 14.90 4.14
C ASP A 238 8.97 16.02 5.18
N THR A 239 7.77 16.57 5.31
CA THR A 239 7.56 17.78 6.13
C THR A 239 7.60 17.48 7.62
N ASP A 240 7.03 16.37 8.06
CA ASP A 240 6.96 15.97 9.47
C ASP A 240 8.00 14.89 9.84
N HIS A 241 8.72 14.39 8.83
CA HIS A 241 9.76 13.37 8.91
C HIS A 241 9.23 11.99 9.33
N ASN A 242 7.93 11.74 9.17
CA ASN A 242 7.28 10.48 9.41
C ASN A 242 7.03 9.74 8.09
N VAL A 243 7.99 8.91 7.69
CA VAL A 243 7.97 8.21 6.39
C VAL A 243 7.91 6.71 6.55
N SER A 244 7.26 6.05 5.60
CA SER A 244 7.18 4.59 5.49
C SER A 244 7.58 4.12 4.09
N THR A 245 8.10 2.90 4.02
CA THR A 245 8.23 2.15 2.76
C THR A 245 7.09 1.16 2.65
N ILE A 246 6.42 1.11 1.50
CA ILE A 246 5.23 0.27 1.30
C ILE A 246 5.39 -0.63 0.08
N ASP A 247 4.59 -1.71 0.01
CA ASP A 247 4.39 -2.42 -1.26
C ASP A 247 3.67 -1.49 -2.25
N THR A 248 4.06 -1.54 -3.52
CA THR A 248 3.38 -0.86 -4.62
C THR A 248 1.87 -1.10 -4.66
N ALA A 249 1.38 -2.25 -4.19
CA ALA A 249 -0.04 -2.59 -4.13
C ALA A 249 -0.81 -1.86 -3.02
N LYS A 250 -0.12 -1.17 -2.10
CA LYS A 250 -0.71 -0.46 -0.95
C LYS A 250 -0.65 1.06 -1.08
N LEU A 251 -0.25 1.56 -2.26
CA LEU A 251 -0.10 3.00 -2.51
C LEU A 251 -1.42 3.77 -2.36
N ALA A 252 -2.56 3.19 -2.76
CA ALA A 252 -3.83 3.89 -2.62
C ALA A 252 -4.22 4.10 -1.16
N ASP A 253 -4.02 3.09 -0.33
CA ASP A 253 -4.32 3.11 1.10
C ASP A 253 -3.50 4.19 1.82
N ALA A 254 -2.19 4.24 1.52
CA ALA A 254 -1.26 5.22 2.08
C ALA A 254 -1.64 6.67 1.75
N ILE A 255 -2.17 6.93 0.54
CA ILE A 255 -2.55 8.29 0.11
C ILE A 255 -3.94 8.67 0.64
N THR A 256 -4.89 7.74 0.65
CA THR A 256 -6.29 8.05 1.00
C THR A 256 -6.57 8.01 2.50
N GLY A 257 -5.60 7.60 3.32
CA GLY A 257 -5.73 7.58 4.78
C GLY A 257 -6.56 6.41 5.31
N HIS A 258 -6.71 5.35 4.52
CA HIS A 258 -7.20 4.03 4.99
C HIS A 258 -6.08 3.30 5.75
N ALA A 259 -5.29 4.04 6.52
CA ALA A 259 -4.24 3.45 7.35
C ALA A 259 -4.97 2.63 8.42
N ALA A 260 -5.08 1.32 8.19
CA ALA A 260 -5.25 0.36 9.26
C ALA A 260 -4.22 0.73 10.33
N ASP A 261 -4.71 1.16 11.48
CA ASP A 261 -3.88 1.36 12.65
C ASP A 261 -3.24 0.00 12.95
N THR A 262 -1.91 -0.07 12.99
CA THR A 262 -1.16 -1.25 13.46
C THR A 262 -0.91 -1.15 14.96
N GLY A 263 -1.74 -0.37 15.64
CA GLY A 263 -1.65 -0.15 17.05
C GLY A 263 -1.97 -1.45 17.76
N ALA A 264 -1.35 -1.67 18.93
CA ALA A 264 -1.81 -2.72 19.81
C ALA A 264 -3.20 -2.35 20.34
N ASP A 265 -4.22 -3.06 19.88
CA ASP A 265 -5.61 -2.78 20.18
C ASP A 265 -6.15 -3.64 21.35
N THR A 266 -7.26 -3.19 21.93
CA THR A 266 -7.98 -3.97 22.95
C THR A 266 -9.47 -3.89 22.70
N LEU A 267 -10.05 -5.02 22.32
CA LEU A 267 -11.46 -5.16 22.00
C LEU A 267 -12.15 -6.11 22.98
N THR A 268 -13.44 -5.88 23.22
CA THR A 268 -14.26 -6.69 24.12
C THR A 268 -15.67 -6.79 23.56
N GLY A 269 -16.15 -8.02 23.28
CA GLY A 269 -17.48 -8.28 22.70
C GLY A 269 -18.62 -8.12 23.72
N GLY A 270 -18.47 -8.80 24.86
CA GLY A 270 -19.30 -8.57 26.05
C GLY A 270 -20.38 -9.62 26.24
N SER A 271 -21.51 -9.53 25.55
CA SER A 271 -22.58 -10.53 25.67
C SER A 271 -23.28 -10.72 24.36
N GLY A 272 -23.62 -11.97 24.04
CA GLY A 272 -24.10 -12.34 22.71
C GLY A 272 -22.94 -12.78 21.84
N ASN A 273 -23.25 -13.19 20.62
CA ASN A 273 -22.25 -13.70 19.69
C ASN A 273 -21.58 -12.53 18.97
N ASP A 274 -20.28 -12.38 19.18
CA ASP A 274 -19.48 -11.27 18.68
C ASP A 274 -18.50 -11.71 17.59
N ILE A 275 -18.11 -10.76 16.74
CA ILE A 275 -17.07 -10.94 15.72
C ILE A 275 -16.05 -9.83 15.96
N LEU A 276 -14.83 -10.22 16.32
CA LEU A 276 -13.75 -9.31 16.67
C LEU A 276 -12.57 -9.51 15.70
N PHE A 277 -12.04 -8.40 15.21
CA PHE A 277 -10.80 -8.34 14.45
C PHE A 277 -9.83 -7.44 15.22
N GLY A 278 -8.55 -7.83 15.26
CA GLY A 278 -7.46 -7.00 15.79
C GLY A 278 -7.41 -5.64 15.10
N ASP A 279 -7.46 -5.67 13.78
CA ASP A 279 -7.32 -4.51 12.90
C ASP A 279 -8.48 -4.38 11.89
N LEU A 280 -8.37 -3.34 11.07
CA LEU A 280 -9.34 -2.97 10.07
C LEU A 280 -9.38 -3.96 8.88
N ILE A 281 -10.59 -4.44 8.59
CA ILE A 281 -10.89 -5.20 7.37
C ILE A 281 -11.32 -4.26 6.25
N SER A 282 -10.80 -4.46 5.04
CA SER A 282 -11.18 -3.69 3.85
C SER A 282 -11.54 -4.59 2.67
N TYR A 283 -12.54 -4.18 1.89
CA TYR A 283 -12.98 -4.89 0.69
C TYR A 283 -13.68 -3.91 -0.26
N ASN A 284 -13.24 -3.83 -1.52
CA ASN A 284 -13.83 -2.96 -2.55
C ASN A 284 -14.03 -1.48 -2.11
N ASN A 285 -13.01 -0.87 -1.49
CA ASN A 285 -13.05 0.50 -0.94
C ASN A 285 -14.10 0.71 0.17
N LEU A 286 -14.57 -0.37 0.79
CA LEU A 286 -15.35 -0.35 2.02
C LEU A 286 -14.47 -0.86 3.16
N GLU A 287 -14.84 -0.50 4.38
CA GLU A 287 -14.10 -0.84 5.60
C GLU A 287 -15.03 -1.44 6.67
N GLY A 288 -14.45 -2.20 7.60
CA GLY A 288 -15.11 -2.79 8.75
C GLY A 288 -16.33 -3.63 8.39
N SER A 289 -17.46 -3.41 9.07
CA SER A 289 -18.68 -4.20 8.84
C SER A 289 -19.27 -4.03 7.43
N ALA A 290 -19.05 -2.88 6.77
CA ALA A 290 -19.49 -2.68 5.39
C ALA A 290 -18.67 -3.54 4.41
N ALA A 291 -17.35 -3.65 4.64
CA ALA A 291 -16.47 -4.54 3.89
C ALA A 291 -16.91 -6.00 4.04
N LEU A 292 -17.14 -6.45 5.29
CA LEU A 292 -17.56 -7.82 5.58
C LEU A 292 -18.89 -8.19 4.93
N LYS A 293 -19.90 -7.28 4.98
CA LYS A 293 -21.19 -7.52 4.33
C LYS A 293 -21.07 -7.55 2.81
N ALA A 294 -20.24 -6.69 2.22
CA ALA A 294 -19.98 -6.70 0.78
C ALA A 294 -19.25 -7.96 0.32
N PHE A 295 -18.27 -8.42 1.10
CA PHE A 295 -17.55 -9.66 0.83
C PHE A 295 -18.46 -10.89 0.92
N ALA A 296 -19.29 -10.97 1.98
CA ALA A 296 -20.28 -12.03 2.13
C ALA A 296 -21.29 -12.02 0.97
N ALA A 297 -21.78 -10.85 0.57
CA ALA A 297 -22.70 -10.71 -0.56
C ALA A 297 -22.09 -11.23 -1.87
N ASP A 298 -20.83 -10.89 -2.16
CA ASP A 298 -20.11 -11.35 -3.35
C ASP A 298 -19.92 -12.88 -3.33
N LYS A 299 -19.43 -13.43 -2.22
CA LYS A 299 -19.20 -14.88 -2.04
C LYS A 299 -20.48 -15.70 -2.14
N LEU A 300 -21.59 -15.16 -1.63
CA LEU A 300 -22.92 -15.80 -1.70
C LEU A 300 -23.67 -15.47 -3.00
N ALA A 301 -23.07 -14.73 -3.92
CA ALA A 301 -23.69 -14.27 -5.17
C ALA A 301 -25.07 -13.59 -4.95
N THR A 302 -25.12 -12.70 -3.95
CA THR A 302 -26.31 -11.94 -3.54
C THR A 302 -25.99 -10.46 -3.37
N THR A 303 -26.93 -9.68 -2.83
CA THR A 303 -26.79 -8.25 -2.58
C THR A 303 -26.66 -7.96 -1.08
N VAL A 304 -26.01 -6.85 -0.73
CA VAL A 304 -25.71 -6.47 0.67
C VAL A 304 -26.96 -6.34 1.54
N ASP A 305 -28.10 -5.96 0.98
CA ASP A 305 -29.39 -5.87 1.67
C ASP A 305 -29.96 -7.23 2.11
N HIS A 306 -29.42 -8.34 1.59
CA HIS A 306 -29.73 -9.70 2.06
C HIS A 306 -28.76 -10.20 3.15
N ILE A 307 -27.75 -9.42 3.52
CA ILE A 307 -26.78 -9.79 4.56
C ILE A 307 -27.15 -9.08 5.87
N ASP A 308 -28.12 -9.67 6.58
CA ASP A 308 -28.39 -9.30 7.97
C ASP A 308 -27.32 -9.85 8.92
N ASP A 309 -27.32 -9.40 10.17
CA ASP A 309 -26.25 -9.73 11.12
C ASP A 309 -26.19 -11.23 11.44
N ARG A 310 -27.34 -11.93 11.38
CA ARG A 310 -27.38 -13.39 11.52
C ARG A 310 -26.72 -14.08 10.34
N THR A 311 -27.06 -13.66 9.12
CA THR A 311 -26.51 -14.20 7.88
C THR A 311 -25.00 -13.95 7.83
N LEU A 312 -24.56 -12.78 8.28
CA LEU A 312 -23.15 -12.45 8.37
C LEU A 312 -22.41 -13.34 9.38
N HIS A 313 -22.93 -13.51 10.60
CA HIS A 313 -22.32 -14.37 11.61
C HIS A 313 -22.19 -15.81 11.11
N GLN A 314 -23.29 -16.37 10.57
CA GLN A 314 -23.28 -17.71 9.97
C GLN A 314 -22.27 -17.82 8.82
N PHE A 315 -22.24 -16.83 7.91
CA PHE A 315 -21.28 -16.82 6.81
C PHE A 315 -19.85 -16.87 7.33
N ILE A 316 -19.50 -16.04 8.31
CA ILE A 316 -18.13 -16.00 8.86
C ILE A 316 -17.78 -17.32 9.55
N THR A 317 -18.72 -17.92 10.31
CA THR A 317 -18.53 -19.25 10.93
C THR A 317 -18.26 -20.34 9.88
N GLU A 318 -18.96 -20.30 8.75
CA GLU A 318 -18.82 -21.32 7.68
C GLU A 318 -17.63 -21.05 6.75
N HIS A 319 -17.15 -19.80 6.70
CA HIS A 319 -16.13 -19.32 5.77
C HIS A 319 -14.91 -18.69 6.47
N VAL A 320 -14.51 -19.20 7.64
CA VAL A 320 -13.38 -18.69 8.43
C VAL A 320 -12.11 -18.51 7.59
N ALA A 321 -11.79 -19.47 6.71
CA ALA A 321 -10.60 -19.38 5.84
C ALA A 321 -10.69 -18.27 4.79
N ASP A 322 -11.86 -18.07 4.16
CA ASP A 322 -12.07 -16.98 3.20
C ASP A 322 -11.97 -15.61 3.91
N VAL A 323 -12.53 -15.50 5.12
CA VAL A 323 -12.52 -14.27 5.91
C VAL A 323 -11.14 -13.97 6.47
N GLY A 324 -10.40 -14.98 6.94
CA GLY A 324 -9.03 -14.80 7.40
C GLY A 324 -8.05 -14.49 6.26
N ALA A 325 -8.30 -15.00 5.05
CA ALA A 325 -7.58 -14.58 3.85
C ALA A 325 -7.87 -13.11 3.50
N LEU A 326 -9.13 -12.67 3.64
CA LEU A 326 -9.50 -11.26 3.50
C LEU A 326 -8.80 -10.40 4.57
N ALA A 327 -8.78 -10.84 5.82
CA ALA A 327 -8.12 -10.16 6.92
C ALA A 327 -6.61 -10.02 6.69
N SER A 328 -5.95 -11.10 6.30
CA SER A 328 -4.54 -11.10 5.92
C SER A 328 -4.22 -10.22 4.72
N ALA A 329 -5.14 -10.09 3.76
CA ALA A 329 -4.99 -9.21 2.61
C ALA A 329 -5.25 -7.74 2.97
N SER A 330 -6.14 -7.50 3.94
CA SER A 330 -6.45 -6.18 4.50
C SER A 330 -5.27 -5.66 5.31
N ASN A 331 -4.63 -6.53 6.10
CA ASN A 331 -3.44 -6.23 6.88
C ASN A 331 -2.29 -5.72 5.99
N ILE A 332 -1.91 -4.46 6.21
CA ILE A 332 -0.96 -3.69 5.39
C ILE A 332 0.50 -3.91 5.85
N TYR A 333 0.72 -4.49 7.04
CA TYR A 333 2.02 -4.46 7.74
C TYR A 333 2.61 -5.83 8.05
N GLY A 334 1.87 -6.91 7.77
CA GLY A 334 2.41 -8.27 7.82
C GLY A 334 2.75 -8.71 9.24
N THR A 335 4.05 -8.77 9.60
CA THR A 335 4.51 -9.19 10.93
C THR A 335 4.87 -8.02 11.86
N ASN A 336 4.71 -6.78 11.41
CA ASN A 336 4.97 -5.57 12.20
C ASN A 336 3.68 -4.99 12.80
N ASP A 337 2.66 -5.82 12.95
CA ASP A 337 1.40 -5.40 13.53
C ASP A 337 1.48 -5.17 15.04
N GLY A 338 0.41 -4.55 15.55
CA GLY A 338 0.14 -4.39 16.97
C GLY A 338 0.12 -5.73 17.70
N ALA A 339 0.23 -5.70 19.03
CA ALA A 339 -0.01 -6.89 19.84
C ALA A 339 -1.41 -6.77 20.43
N ASP A 340 -2.38 -7.42 19.82
CA ASP A 340 -3.79 -7.16 20.10
C ASP A 340 -4.34 -7.98 21.24
N LYS A 341 -5.40 -7.46 21.86
CA LYS A 341 -6.12 -8.16 22.91
C LYS A 341 -7.60 -8.23 22.60
N LEU A 342 -8.06 -9.43 22.21
CA LEU A 342 -9.46 -9.69 21.88
C LEU A 342 -10.12 -10.53 22.98
N ILE A 343 -11.27 -10.07 23.49
CA ILE A 343 -12.01 -10.75 24.55
C ILE A 343 -13.48 -10.90 24.14
N GLY A 344 -13.92 -12.12 23.81
CA GLY A 344 -15.32 -12.41 23.45
C GLY A 344 -16.28 -12.24 24.63
N ASN A 345 -15.98 -12.94 25.73
CA ASN A 345 -16.76 -13.09 26.97
C ASN A 345 -17.86 -14.15 26.92
N ALA A 346 -19.05 -13.85 26.39
CA ALA A 346 -20.20 -14.74 26.56
C ALA A 346 -21.02 -14.78 25.28
N GLY A 347 -21.05 -15.92 24.60
CA GLY A 347 -21.61 -16.08 23.27
C GLY A 347 -20.75 -17.07 22.48
N ASP A 348 -21.21 -17.47 21.30
CA ASP A 348 -20.37 -18.18 20.35
C ASP A 348 -19.63 -17.13 19.49
N ASP A 349 -18.41 -16.77 19.92
CA ASP A 349 -17.64 -15.64 19.40
C ASP A 349 -16.63 -16.06 18.31
N ILE A 350 -16.26 -15.11 17.44
CA ILE A 350 -15.27 -15.31 16.39
C ILE A 350 -14.19 -14.23 16.49
N LEU A 351 -12.96 -14.61 16.77
CA LEU A 351 -11.83 -13.72 17.04
C LEU A 351 -10.72 -13.92 16.01
N PHE A 352 -10.31 -12.85 15.32
CA PHE A 352 -9.18 -12.82 14.40
C PHE A 352 -8.10 -11.84 14.90
N GLY A 353 -6.95 -12.35 15.35
CA GLY A 353 -5.79 -11.56 15.77
C GLY A 353 -5.12 -10.86 14.58
N GLN A 354 -4.87 -11.62 13.51
CA GLN A 354 -4.21 -11.20 12.27
C GLN A 354 -2.68 -11.25 12.34
N GLY A 355 -1.99 -10.12 12.27
CA GLY A 355 -0.55 -10.08 12.48
C GLY A 355 -0.27 -9.65 13.91
N GLY A 356 0.94 -9.91 14.42
CA GLY A 356 1.31 -9.44 15.75
C GLY A 356 1.54 -10.58 16.74
N ASN A 357 1.65 -10.27 18.03
CA ASN A 357 1.69 -11.32 19.06
C ASN A 357 0.47 -11.12 19.93
N ASP A 358 -0.60 -11.82 19.61
CA ASP A 358 -1.92 -11.46 20.09
C ASP A 358 -2.34 -12.26 21.32
N VAL A 359 -3.32 -11.73 22.05
CA VAL A 359 -3.97 -12.38 23.18
C VAL A 359 -5.47 -12.48 22.90
N LEU A 360 -5.93 -13.67 22.55
CA LEU A 360 -7.32 -13.96 22.25
C LEU A 360 -7.94 -14.77 23.39
N ASN A 361 -9.10 -14.33 23.89
CA ASN A 361 -9.88 -15.03 24.89
C ASN A 361 -11.34 -15.14 24.41
N GLY A 362 -11.79 -16.36 24.09
CA GLY A 362 -13.16 -16.63 23.66
C GLY A 362 -14.15 -16.35 24.79
N GLY A 363 -14.02 -17.09 25.90
CA GLY A 363 -14.77 -16.85 27.12
C GLY A 363 -15.74 -17.99 27.41
N ALA A 364 -17.02 -17.80 27.20
CA ALA A 364 -18.04 -18.80 27.45
C ALA A 364 -18.94 -18.95 26.23
N GLY A 365 -19.06 -20.17 25.72
CA GLY A 365 -19.70 -20.47 24.44
C GLY A 365 -18.76 -21.30 23.59
N ASN A 366 -19.12 -21.56 22.34
CA ASN A 366 -18.28 -22.31 21.40
C ASN A 366 -17.59 -21.32 20.48
N ASP A 367 -16.35 -21.00 20.80
CA ASP A 367 -15.64 -19.89 20.17
C ASP A 367 -14.75 -20.36 19.02
N ILE A 368 -14.49 -19.47 18.06
CA ILE A 368 -13.52 -19.66 16.98
C ILE A 368 -12.41 -18.64 17.14
N LEU A 369 -11.18 -19.12 17.35
CA LEU A 369 -10.00 -18.28 17.57
C LEU A 369 -8.98 -18.50 16.44
N VAL A 370 -8.67 -17.42 15.72
CA VAL A 370 -7.63 -17.37 14.67
C VAL A 370 -6.56 -16.38 15.13
N GLY A 371 -5.40 -16.88 15.56
CA GLY A 371 -4.27 -16.03 15.97
C GLY A 371 -3.67 -15.29 14.78
N GLY A 372 -3.17 -16.06 13.80
CA GLY A 372 -2.61 -15.56 12.55
C GLY A 372 -1.09 -15.62 12.54
N LYS A 373 -0.40 -14.51 12.25
CA LYS A 373 1.06 -14.44 12.18
C LYS A 373 1.66 -13.83 13.43
N GLY A 374 2.56 -14.57 14.06
CA GLY A 374 3.37 -14.16 15.19
C GLY A 374 3.17 -15.12 16.33
N ASN A 375 3.42 -14.73 17.57
CA ASN A 375 3.36 -15.65 18.72
C ASN A 375 2.13 -15.37 19.57
N ASP A 376 1.09 -16.14 19.34
CA ASP A 376 -0.22 -15.83 19.90
C ASP A 376 -0.49 -16.60 21.18
N THR A 377 -1.25 -15.99 22.09
CA THR A 377 -1.78 -16.63 23.29
C THR A 377 -3.29 -16.77 23.15
N LEU A 378 -3.75 -18.01 23.04
CA LEU A 378 -5.15 -18.35 22.78
C LEU A 378 -5.76 -19.04 24.01
N THR A 379 -6.87 -18.50 24.50
CA THR A 379 -7.68 -19.08 25.59
C THR A 379 -9.09 -19.30 25.05
N GLY A 380 -9.53 -20.57 24.97
CA GLY A 380 -10.88 -20.88 24.52
C GLY A 380 -11.91 -20.50 25.57
N GLY A 381 -11.69 -20.99 26.80
CA GLY A 381 -12.55 -20.74 27.94
C GLY A 381 -13.44 -21.94 28.26
N ALA A 382 -14.75 -21.74 28.22
CA ALA A 382 -15.75 -22.73 28.57
C ALA A 382 -16.68 -23.00 27.38
N GLY A 383 -16.63 -24.22 26.85
CA GLY A 383 -17.46 -24.66 25.74
C GLY A 383 -16.62 -25.50 24.78
N ALA A 384 -17.13 -25.73 23.57
CA ALA A 384 -16.41 -26.50 22.56
C ALA A 384 -15.72 -25.54 21.57
N ASP A 385 -14.45 -25.21 21.84
CA ASP A 385 -13.76 -24.15 21.11
C ASP A 385 -12.96 -24.68 19.91
N THR A 386 -12.81 -23.85 18.88
CA THR A 386 -12.04 -24.19 17.67
C THR A 386 -10.90 -23.21 17.48
N PHE A 387 -9.67 -23.71 17.63
CA PHE A 387 -8.45 -22.96 17.37
C PHE A 387 -7.99 -23.22 15.93
N VAL A 388 -7.91 -22.18 15.11
CA VAL A 388 -7.74 -22.29 13.66
C VAL A 388 -6.41 -21.70 13.22
N TRP A 389 -5.70 -22.44 12.36
CA TRP A 389 -4.56 -21.91 11.61
C TRP A 389 -4.83 -21.96 10.11
N LEU A 390 -4.58 -20.83 9.45
CA LEU A 390 -4.88 -20.56 8.06
C LEU A 390 -3.63 -20.62 7.19
N LYS A 391 -3.86 -20.67 5.88
CA LYS A 391 -2.79 -20.65 4.89
C LYS A 391 -1.99 -19.34 4.99
N GLY A 392 -0.70 -19.48 5.28
CA GLY A 392 0.24 -18.37 5.36
C GLY A 392 0.51 -17.87 6.77
N ASP A 393 -0.14 -18.47 7.78
CA ASP A 393 0.19 -18.29 9.19
C ASP A 393 1.61 -18.79 9.46
N THR A 394 2.36 -18.02 10.24
CA THR A 394 3.75 -18.33 10.55
C THR A 394 4.17 -17.78 11.91
N ASN A 395 4.97 -18.55 12.64
CA ASN A 395 5.64 -18.11 13.87
C ASN A 395 7.13 -18.55 13.91
N THR A 396 7.81 -18.36 12.78
CA THR A 396 9.12 -19.00 12.50
C THR A 396 10.23 -18.73 13.52
N GLY A 397 11.21 -19.64 13.58
CA GLY A 397 12.37 -19.54 14.46
C GLY A 397 12.12 -20.19 15.83
N THR A 398 12.18 -19.39 16.88
CA THR A 398 11.83 -19.81 18.25
C THR A 398 10.40 -19.43 18.65
N GLY A 399 9.61 -18.97 17.67
CA GLY A 399 8.24 -18.56 17.90
C GLY A 399 7.32 -19.75 18.21
N VAL A 400 6.32 -19.48 19.04
CA VAL A 400 5.39 -20.49 19.57
C VAL A 400 4.05 -19.83 19.89
N ASP A 401 2.99 -20.36 19.32
CA ASP A 401 1.61 -20.05 19.74
C ASP A 401 1.29 -20.93 20.94
N THR A 402 0.58 -20.38 21.91
CA THR A 402 0.23 -21.09 23.15
C THR A 402 -1.27 -21.13 23.34
N ILE A 403 -1.85 -22.34 23.33
CA ILE A 403 -3.21 -22.56 23.82
C ILE A 403 -3.13 -22.83 25.33
N THR A 404 -3.83 -22.04 26.13
CA THR A 404 -3.64 -22.02 27.59
C THR A 404 -4.51 -23.01 28.38
N ASP A 405 -5.62 -23.47 27.81
CA ASP A 405 -6.69 -24.14 28.57
C ASP A 405 -7.41 -25.26 27.81
N PHE A 406 -6.76 -25.83 26.80
CA PHE A 406 -7.34 -26.84 25.91
C PHE A 406 -7.98 -28.02 26.66
N LYS A 407 -9.28 -28.27 26.45
CA LYS A 407 -10.08 -29.31 27.09
C LYS A 407 -10.88 -30.12 26.06
N HIS A 408 -10.30 -31.23 25.60
CA HIS A 408 -11.00 -32.17 24.72
C HIS A 408 -12.36 -32.65 25.26
N SER A 409 -12.48 -32.81 26.58
CA SER A 409 -13.75 -33.22 27.20
C SER A 409 -14.89 -32.23 27.02
N GLU A 410 -14.58 -30.96 26.75
CA GLU A 410 -15.56 -29.90 26.50
C GLU A 410 -15.88 -29.78 25.00
N GLY A 411 -15.01 -30.31 24.14
CA GLY A 411 -15.23 -30.43 22.70
C GLY A 411 -14.21 -29.70 21.85
N ASP A 412 -13.15 -29.18 22.46
CA ASP A 412 -12.14 -28.36 21.79
C ASP A 412 -11.44 -29.06 20.62
N LYS A 413 -11.06 -28.26 19.62
CA LYS A 413 -10.48 -28.72 18.36
C LYS A 413 -9.36 -27.79 17.87
N LEU A 414 -8.41 -28.39 17.16
CA LEU A 414 -7.45 -27.66 16.33
C LEU A 414 -7.86 -27.85 14.87
N ASP A 415 -8.13 -26.77 14.16
CA ASP A 415 -8.37 -26.79 12.71
C ASP A 415 -7.09 -26.38 11.97
N LEU A 416 -6.48 -27.34 11.27
CA LEU A 416 -5.29 -27.14 10.45
C LEU A 416 -5.60 -27.36 8.96
N SER A 417 -6.88 -27.46 8.59
CA SER A 417 -7.30 -27.88 7.25
C SER A 417 -6.82 -26.92 6.16
N ASP A 418 -6.89 -25.61 6.41
CA ASP A 418 -6.44 -24.58 5.48
C ASP A 418 -4.91 -24.41 5.50
N LEU A 419 -4.26 -24.43 6.68
CA LEU A 419 -2.80 -24.40 6.80
C LEU A 419 -2.13 -25.56 6.05
N LEU A 420 -2.71 -26.76 6.12
CA LEU A 420 -2.22 -27.95 5.39
C LEU A 420 -2.72 -28.00 3.93
N GLN A 421 -3.38 -26.95 3.46
CA GLN A 421 -3.77 -26.72 2.05
C GLN A 421 -4.55 -27.89 1.43
N GLY A 422 -5.39 -28.55 2.22
CA GLY A 422 -6.17 -29.68 1.75
C GLY A 422 -5.35 -30.90 1.33
N ASN A 423 -4.18 -31.09 1.94
CA ASN A 423 -3.44 -32.33 1.84
C ASN A 423 -4.36 -33.53 2.21
N ASN A 424 -4.23 -34.65 1.48
CA ASN A 424 -5.03 -35.88 1.70
C ASN A 424 -4.12 -37.09 2.02
N ASP A 425 -2.89 -36.84 2.45
CA ASP A 425 -1.93 -37.86 2.82
C ASP A 425 -2.40 -38.55 4.11
N THR A 426 -2.48 -39.87 4.03
CA THR A 426 -2.76 -40.72 5.19
C THR A 426 -1.58 -40.83 6.16
N ASN A 427 -0.45 -40.20 5.84
CA ASN A 427 0.75 -40.17 6.66
C ASN A 427 1.30 -38.74 6.79
N LEU A 428 0.88 -38.04 7.85
CA LEU A 428 1.28 -36.66 8.11
C LEU A 428 2.66 -36.52 8.76
N THR A 429 3.51 -37.55 8.82
CA THR A 429 4.84 -37.42 9.47
C THR A 429 5.77 -36.43 8.79
N ASN A 430 5.52 -36.09 7.53
CA ASN A 430 6.26 -35.05 6.81
C ASN A 430 5.70 -33.65 7.10
N TYR A 431 4.49 -33.55 7.63
CA TYR A 431 3.76 -32.30 7.87
C TYR A 431 3.64 -31.96 9.36
N LEU A 432 3.63 -32.95 10.24
CA LEU A 432 3.42 -32.80 11.68
C LEU A 432 4.55 -33.46 12.46
N LYS A 433 5.05 -32.77 13.48
CA LYS A 433 5.94 -33.31 14.51
C LYS A 433 5.36 -32.99 15.87
N LEU A 434 5.34 -34.00 16.73
CA LEU A 434 4.84 -33.88 18.09
C LEU A 434 5.94 -34.17 19.10
N SER A 435 6.07 -33.29 20.09
CA SER A 435 6.92 -33.48 21.26
C SER A 435 6.13 -33.19 22.54
N THR A 436 6.60 -33.72 23.67
CA THR A 436 6.02 -33.44 24.98
C THR A 436 7.15 -33.02 25.91
N ASP A 437 6.97 -31.93 26.63
CA ASP A 437 7.94 -31.45 27.61
C ASP A 437 7.89 -32.27 28.92
N SER A 438 8.83 -31.98 29.82
CA SER A 438 8.90 -32.68 31.13
C SER A 438 7.73 -32.37 32.06
N ALA A 439 6.95 -31.32 31.78
CA ALA A 439 5.75 -30.94 32.51
C ALA A 439 4.48 -31.61 31.94
N GLY A 440 4.60 -32.31 30.81
CA GLY A 440 3.49 -33.00 30.15
C GLY A 440 2.75 -32.14 29.12
N ASN A 441 3.25 -30.94 28.79
CA ASN A 441 2.64 -30.11 27.75
C ASN A 441 3.10 -30.57 26.38
N SER A 442 2.19 -30.52 25.41
CA SER A 442 2.47 -30.96 24.05
C SER A 442 2.87 -29.78 23.18
N THR A 443 3.81 -30.03 22.27
CA THR A 443 4.22 -29.09 21.24
C THR A 443 4.10 -29.75 19.88
N LEU A 444 3.23 -29.19 19.05
CA LEU A 444 2.99 -29.59 17.68
C LEU A 444 3.64 -28.59 16.73
N SER A 445 4.62 -29.08 15.98
CA SER A 445 5.19 -28.33 14.86
C SER A 445 4.49 -28.76 13.58
N VAL A 446 4.10 -27.77 12.77
CA VAL A 446 3.37 -27.94 11.51
C VAL A 446 4.21 -27.39 10.36
N SER A 447 4.34 -28.17 9.28
CA SER A 447 4.97 -27.78 8.03
C SER A 447 3.97 -28.00 6.90
N SER A 448 3.34 -26.93 6.43
CA SER A 448 2.41 -26.87 5.29
C SER A 448 3.02 -27.40 3.99
N SER A 449 4.35 -27.35 3.84
CA SER A 449 5.09 -27.85 2.68
C SER A 449 5.56 -29.29 2.80
N GLY A 450 5.29 -29.97 3.93
CA GLY A 450 5.72 -31.35 4.13
C GLY A 450 7.24 -31.49 4.30
N SER A 451 7.92 -30.48 4.87
CA SER A 451 9.39 -30.43 4.90
C SER A 451 10.03 -31.31 5.98
N PHE A 452 9.24 -31.90 6.88
CA PHE A 452 9.79 -32.70 7.96
C PHE A 452 10.40 -34.01 7.48
N THR A 453 11.53 -34.36 8.09
CA THR A 453 12.25 -35.60 7.79
C THR A 453 12.33 -36.51 9.02
N ALA A 454 12.42 -37.81 8.79
CA ALA A 454 12.57 -38.82 9.84
C ALA A 454 13.83 -38.66 10.69
N GLN A 455 14.84 -37.90 10.23
CA GLN A 455 16.08 -37.62 10.94
C GLN A 455 16.03 -36.34 11.79
N GLY A 456 14.87 -35.70 11.91
CA GLY A 456 14.67 -34.52 12.74
C GLY A 456 14.84 -33.18 12.03
N GLY A 457 15.23 -33.14 10.75
CA GLY A 457 15.29 -31.90 9.95
C GLY A 457 13.94 -31.41 9.42
N GLY A 458 13.92 -30.22 8.82
CA GLY A 458 12.73 -29.53 8.28
C GLY A 458 12.37 -28.28 9.08
N THR A 459 11.66 -27.34 8.45
CA THR A 459 11.26 -26.06 9.06
C THR A 459 9.77 -26.08 9.33
N ALA A 460 9.37 -25.73 10.54
CA ALA A 460 7.96 -25.51 10.87
C ALA A 460 7.54 -24.14 10.35
N ASP A 461 6.36 -24.07 9.74
CA ASP A 461 5.69 -22.79 9.49
C ASP A 461 5.13 -22.27 10.82
N VAL A 462 4.49 -23.17 11.58
CA VAL A 462 3.87 -22.89 12.88
C VAL A 462 4.33 -23.92 13.91
N THR A 463 4.63 -23.47 15.13
CA THR A 463 4.80 -24.28 16.33
C THR A 463 3.73 -23.92 17.36
N ILE A 464 2.97 -24.91 17.82
CA ILE A 464 1.82 -24.74 18.72
C ILE A 464 2.13 -25.50 20.01
N LYS A 465 2.16 -24.79 21.14
CA LYS A 465 2.21 -25.37 22.47
C LYS A 465 0.81 -25.41 23.06
N VAL A 466 0.45 -26.55 23.63
CA VAL A 466 -0.84 -26.71 24.29
C VAL A 466 -0.62 -27.07 25.75
N ASP A 467 -0.95 -26.11 26.61
CA ASP A 467 -0.80 -26.23 28.04
C ASP A 467 -1.91 -27.09 28.62
N GLY A 468 -1.54 -27.98 29.54
CA GLY A 468 -2.51 -28.88 30.20
C GLY A 468 -2.90 -30.12 29.38
N ALA A 469 -2.35 -30.32 28.18
CA ALA A 469 -2.63 -31.48 27.35
C ALA A 469 -1.37 -32.30 27.00
N SER A 470 -1.44 -33.61 27.25
CA SER A 470 -0.38 -34.59 26.93
C SER A 470 -0.81 -35.50 25.79
N TRP A 471 -0.38 -35.17 24.57
CA TRP A 471 -0.73 -35.87 23.33
C TRP A 471 0.18 -37.07 23.05
N GLY A 472 1.21 -37.29 23.87
CA GLY A 472 2.25 -38.29 23.61
C GLY A 472 3.24 -37.82 22.55
N SER A 473 3.99 -38.76 21.95
CA SER A 473 5.06 -38.43 20.99
C SER A 473 5.10 -39.40 19.82
N GLY A 474 5.47 -38.89 18.64
CA GLY A 474 5.71 -39.70 17.44
C GLY A 474 4.46 -39.98 16.59
N SER A 475 4.64 -40.77 15.52
CA SER A 475 3.63 -40.96 14.46
C SER A 475 2.33 -41.63 14.91
N ALA A 476 2.38 -42.50 15.92
CA ALA A 476 1.18 -43.14 16.46
C ALA A 476 0.26 -42.15 17.18
N ALA A 477 0.84 -41.18 17.91
CA ALA A 477 0.09 -40.10 18.53
C ALA A 477 -0.54 -39.19 17.47
N ILE A 478 0.23 -38.84 16.43
CA ILE A 478 -0.27 -38.05 15.28
C ILE A 478 -1.48 -38.72 14.62
N ASN A 479 -1.41 -40.03 14.35
CA ASN A 479 -2.52 -40.75 13.73
C ASN A 479 -3.77 -40.79 14.62
N SER A 480 -3.59 -40.79 15.95
CA SER A 480 -4.71 -40.71 16.91
C SER A 480 -5.38 -39.32 16.92
N LEU A 481 -4.61 -38.26 16.68
CA LEU A 481 -5.12 -36.88 16.55
C LEU A 481 -5.96 -36.69 15.28
N ILE A 482 -5.58 -37.36 14.18
CA ILE A 482 -6.26 -37.26 12.88
C ILE A 482 -7.51 -38.16 12.83
N ALA A 483 -7.47 -39.34 13.44
CA ALA A 483 -8.57 -40.30 13.39
C ALA A 483 -9.76 -39.96 14.31
N GLY A 484 -9.76 -38.78 14.95
CA GLY A 484 -10.81 -38.36 15.87
C GLY A 484 -10.79 -39.13 17.20
N GLY A 485 -9.59 -39.45 17.71
CA GLY A 485 -9.43 -40.01 19.05
C GLY A 485 -9.66 -38.96 20.15
N ASP A 486 -8.75 -38.83 21.11
CA ASP A 486 -8.79 -37.83 22.20
C ASP A 486 -8.72 -36.36 21.72
N LEU A 487 -8.88 -36.07 20.43
CA LEU A 487 -8.73 -34.76 19.79
C LEU A 487 -9.25 -34.84 18.35
N THR A 488 -9.89 -33.77 17.85
CA THR A 488 -10.22 -33.63 16.44
C THR A 488 -9.26 -32.63 15.81
N VAL A 489 -8.23 -33.11 15.12
CA VAL A 489 -7.54 -32.29 14.12
C VAL A 489 -8.33 -32.40 12.84
N LYS A 490 -9.07 -31.35 12.47
CA LYS A 490 -9.78 -31.35 11.19
C LYS A 490 -8.75 -31.26 10.07
N HIS A 491 -8.59 -32.36 9.35
CA HIS A 491 -7.73 -32.49 8.18
C HIS A 491 -8.59 -33.17 7.11
N HIS A 492 -9.43 -32.36 6.45
CA HIS A 492 -10.46 -32.76 5.47
C HIS A 492 -11.30 -33.99 5.85
N ASP A 493 -12.62 -33.78 6.06
CA ASP A 493 -13.59 -34.88 6.02
C ASP A 493 -13.66 -35.53 4.63
#